data_AF-A0A9W8K242-F1
#
_entry.id   AF-A0A9W8K242-F1
#
_cell.length_a   1.000
_cell.length_b   1.000
_cell.length_c   1.000
_cell.angle_alpha   90.00
_cell.angle_beta   90.00
_cell.angle_gamma   90.00
#
_symmetry.space_group_name_H-M   'P 1'
#
loop_
_entity.id
_entity.type
_entity.pdbx_description
1 polymer ?
#
loop_
_entity_poly.entity_id
_entity_poly.type
_entity_poly.pdbx_seq_one_letter_code
_entity_poly.pdbx_strand_id
1 'polypeptide(L)'
;MKFPEEQVEGGERISLTFRHIGTFLSKGEKRIWGQGTKSKRKEEAGLVRYVKEEVRKLLLGFGEGNHKNDFYWEAVYGTGFDILHFKKKDSI
;
A
#
# COMPACT_ATOMS: atom_id res chain seq x y z
N MET A 1 16.51 -8.46 17.86
CA MET A 1 16.42 -7.72 19.13
C MET A 1 16.83 -6.29 18.83
N LYS A 2 16.06 -5.29 19.24
CA LYS A 2 16.43 -3.87 19.02
C LYS A 2 17.59 -3.51 19.94
N PHE A 3 18.50 -2.65 19.49
CA PHE A 3 19.64 -2.19 20.28
C PHE A 3 19.19 -1.24 21.41
N PRO A 4 19.93 -1.13 22.52
CA PRO A 4 19.58 -0.22 23.62
C PRO A 4 19.33 1.23 23.19
N GLU A 5 20.09 1.70 22.19
CA GLU A 5 19.98 3.05 21.60
C GLU A 5 18.64 3.25 20.87
N GLU A 6 18.06 2.18 20.32
CA GLU A 6 16.74 2.21 19.66
C GLU A 6 15.58 2.23 20.67
N GLN A 7 15.86 2.16 21.98
CA GLN A 7 14.85 2.11 23.05
C GLN A 7 14.74 3.39 23.89
N VAL A 8 15.59 4.39 23.63
CA VAL A 8 15.69 5.63 24.43
C VAL A 8 14.35 6.36 24.52
N GLU A 9 13.57 6.37 23.43
CA GLU A 9 12.24 6.99 23.35
C GLU A 9 11.12 5.94 23.47
N GLY A 10 11.20 5.07 24.47
CA GLY A 10 10.21 4.00 24.67
C GLY A 10 10.16 2.96 23.53
N GLY A 11 11.17 2.94 22.66
CA GLY A 11 11.20 2.08 21.48
C GLY A 11 10.42 2.59 20.27
N GLU A 12 9.95 3.85 20.31
CA GLU A 12 9.30 4.53 19.19
C GLU A 12 10.29 4.79 18.04
N ARG A 13 9.79 4.80 16.81
CA ARG A 13 10.60 4.97 15.60
C ARG A 13 9.92 5.88 14.61
N ILE A 14 10.63 6.89 14.13
CA ILE A 14 10.25 7.65 12.94
C ILE A 14 10.91 6.97 11.73
N SER A 15 10.12 6.50 10.77
CA SER A 15 10.62 6.00 9.49
C SER A 15 10.19 6.93 8.37
N LEU A 16 11.15 7.45 7.62
CA LEU A 16 10.90 8.20 6.39
C LEU A 16 11.11 7.26 5.20
N THR A 17 10.14 7.20 4.30
CA THR A 17 10.25 6.41 3.08
C THR A 17 10.00 7.31 1.88
N PHE A 18 11.06 7.60 1.13
CA PHE A 18 10.97 8.33 -0.12
C PHE A 18 10.63 7.38 -1.26
N ARG A 19 9.66 7.76 -2.10
CA ARG A 19 9.22 6.94 -3.24
C ARG A 19 8.96 7.82 -4.44
N HIS A 20 9.40 7.37 -5.62
CA HIS A 20 8.86 7.85 -6.87
C HIS A 20 7.50 7.17 -7.07
N ILE A 21 6.42 7.94 -7.03
CA ILE A 21 5.07 7.40 -7.16
C ILE A 21 4.65 7.45 -8.63
N GLY A 22 4.68 6.30 -9.28
CA GLY A 22 4.22 6.11 -10.66
C GLY A 22 2.83 5.46 -10.74
N THR A 23 1.89 5.83 -9.87
CA THR A 23 0.50 5.33 -9.89
C THR A 23 -0.44 6.46 -10.26
N PHE A 24 -1.36 6.21 -11.18
CA PHE A 24 -2.17 7.22 -11.84
C PHE A 24 -3.65 6.89 -11.77
N LEU A 25 -4.50 7.92 -11.80
CA LEU A 25 -5.96 7.82 -11.77
C LEU A 25 -6.58 8.48 -13.00
N SER A 26 -7.72 7.95 -13.45
CA SER A 26 -8.54 8.62 -14.45
C SER A 26 -9.26 9.83 -13.83
N LYS A 27 -9.75 10.74 -14.68
CA LYS A 27 -10.71 11.77 -14.24
C LYS A 27 -11.86 11.10 -13.48
N GLY A 28 -12.20 11.65 -12.30
CA GLY A 28 -13.22 11.10 -11.41
C GLY A 28 -12.84 9.81 -10.68
N GLU A 29 -11.56 9.41 -10.70
CA GLU A 29 -11.00 8.34 -9.85
C GLU A 29 -11.63 6.96 -10.06
N LYS A 30 -12.18 6.70 -11.24
CA LYS A 30 -12.85 5.42 -11.55
C LYS A 30 -11.88 4.34 -12.02
N ARG A 31 -10.76 4.73 -12.61
CA ARG A 31 -9.72 3.80 -13.11
C ARG A 31 -8.34 4.14 -12.56
N ILE A 32 -7.51 3.11 -12.41
CA ILE A 32 -6.18 3.19 -11.82
C ILE A 32 -5.18 2.33 -12.60
N TRP A 33 -3.93 2.78 -12.72
CA TRP A 33 -2.83 2.06 -13.37
C TRP A 33 -1.46 2.54 -12.86
N GLY A 34 -0.39 1.83 -13.21
CA GLY A 34 0.99 2.19 -12.88
C GLY A 34 1.66 1.27 -11.85
N GLN A 35 2.70 1.77 -11.19
CA GLN A 35 3.66 0.95 -10.44
C GLN A 35 3.01 0.12 -9.31
N GLY A 36 2.04 0.68 -8.57
CA GLY A 36 1.41 0.01 -7.42
C GLY A 36 0.15 -0.81 -7.74
N THR A 37 -0.29 -0.82 -8.98
CA THR A 37 -1.59 -1.40 -9.38
C THR A 37 -1.42 -2.72 -10.09
N LYS A 38 -2.53 -3.42 -10.32
CA LYS A 38 -2.50 -4.71 -11.03
C LYS A 38 -2.08 -4.56 -12.49
N SER A 39 -2.46 -3.43 -13.09
CA SER A 39 -2.08 -3.06 -14.45
C SER A 39 -1.08 -1.92 -14.47
N LYS A 40 0.01 -2.04 -15.25
CA LYS A 40 1.05 -1.01 -15.33
C LYS A 40 0.77 0.04 -16.42
N ARG A 41 -0.09 -0.27 -17.38
CA ARG A 41 -0.36 0.54 -18.58
C ARG A 41 -1.73 1.20 -18.51
N LYS A 42 -1.84 2.40 -19.10
CA LYS A 42 -3.07 3.20 -19.06
C LYS A 42 -4.21 2.55 -19.84
N GLU A 43 -3.89 1.89 -20.93
CA GLU A 43 -4.83 1.20 -21.83
C GLU A 43 -5.50 0.02 -21.10
N GLU A 44 -4.82 -0.52 -20.11
CA GLU A 44 -5.24 -1.65 -19.29
C GLU A 44 -5.70 -1.22 -17.90
N ALA A 45 -6.02 0.06 -17.70
CA ALA A 45 -6.36 0.60 -16.39
C ALA A 45 -7.55 -0.14 -15.76
N GLY A 46 -7.31 -0.69 -14.57
CA GLY A 46 -8.31 -1.41 -13.77
C GLY A 46 -9.33 -0.47 -13.16
N LEU A 47 -10.48 -1.00 -12.76
CA LEU A 47 -11.47 -0.25 -11.98
C LEU A 47 -10.99 -0.07 -10.55
N VAL A 48 -11.09 1.15 -10.02
CA VAL A 48 -10.93 1.39 -8.59
C VAL A 48 -12.06 0.66 -7.87
N ARG A 49 -11.68 -0.24 -6.96
CA ARG A 49 -12.64 -1.07 -6.22
C ARG A 49 -12.42 -1.01 -4.72
N TYR A 50 -13.52 -1.14 -3.99
CA TYR A 50 -13.48 -1.48 -2.58
C TYR A 50 -13.78 -2.97 -2.44
N VAL A 51 -12.76 -3.76 -2.10
CA VAL A 51 -12.89 -5.17 -1.76
C VAL A 51 -12.31 -5.35 -0.37
N LYS A 52 -13.18 -5.62 0.62
CA LYS A 52 -12.82 -5.69 2.04
C LYS A 52 -11.59 -6.56 2.30
N GLU A 53 -11.50 -7.71 1.63
CA GLU A 53 -10.36 -8.62 1.81
C GLU A 53 -9.07 -8.14 1.14
N GLU A 54 -9.13 -7.44 0.01
CA GLU A 54 -7.93 -6.82 -0.58
C GLU A 54 -7.46 -5.63 0.29
N VAL A 55 -8.39 -4.85 0.85
CA VAL A 55 -8.07 -3.78 1.82
C VAL A 55 -7.41 -4.36 3.06
N ARG A 56 -7.96 -5.44 3.62
CA ARG A 56 -7.39 -6.13 4.79
C ARG A 56 -5.99 -6.66 4.48
N LYS A 57 -5.78 -7.28 3.32
CA LYS A 57 -4.45 -7.74 2.88
C LYS A 57 -3.44 -6.58 2.81
N LEU A 58 -3.84 -5.45 2.24
CA LEU A 58 -2.98 -4.27 2.16
C LEU A 58 -2.59 -3.74 3.56
N LEU A 59 -3.57 -3.64 4.46
CA LEU A 59 -3.34 -3.16 5.84
C LEU A 59 -2.43 -4.11 6.63
N LEU A 60 -2.66 -5.42 6.53
CA LEU A 60 -1.80 -6.42 7.19
C LEU A 60 -0.39 -6.41 6.62
N GLY A 61 -0.25 -6.34 5.30
CA GLY A 61 1.05 -6.23 4.64
C GLY A 61 1.83 -4.99 5.08
N PHE A 62 1.14 -3.86 5.24
CA PHE A 62 1.78 -2.62 5.71
C PHE A 62 2.21 -2.73 7.17
N GLY A 63 1.37 -3.29 8.04
CA GLY A 63 1.73 -3.55 9.43
C GLY A 63 2.93 -4.50 9.56
N GLU A 64 2.94 -5.59 8.80
CA GLU A 64 4.04 -6.56 8.79
C GLU A 64 5.34 -5.92 8.29
N GLY A 65 5.31 -5.19 7.17
CA GLY A 65 6.48 -4.52 6.61
C GLY A 65 7.08 -3.45 7.51
N ASN A 66 6.28 -2.86 8.41
CA ASN A 66 6.80 -1.90 9.38
C ASN A 66 7.48 -2.56 10.58
N HIS A 67 7.09 -3.78 10.93
CA HIS A 67 7.56 -4.49 12.12
C HIS A 67 8.70 -5.48 11.84
N LYS A 68 8.81 -5.98 10.60
CA LYS A 68 9.79 -7.00 10.22
C LYS A 68 10.89 -6.43 9.33
N ASN A 69 12.13 -6.85 9.58
CA ASN A 69 13.29 -6.46 8.78
C ASN A 69 13.47 -7.32 7.52
N ASP A 70 12.88 -8.51 7.47
CA ASP A 70 12.96 -9.51 6.39
C ASP A 70 11.70 -9.54 5.50
N PHE A 71 11.00 -8.42 5.41
CA PHE A 71 9.72 -8.34 4.71
C PHE A 71 9.86 -8.53 3.18
N TYR A 72 9.20 -9.56 2.64
CA TYR A 72 9.24 -9.85 1.21
C TYR A 72 8.20 -9.04 0.43
N TRP A 73 8.61 -7.84 -0.01
CA TRP A 73 7.77 -6.87 -0.71
C TRP A 73 7.05 -7.45 -1.93
N GLU A 74 7.73 -8.26 -2.74
CA GLU A 74 7.17 -8.80 -3.98
C GLU A 74 6.02 -9.79 -3.71
N ALA A 75 6.12 -10.63 -2.67
CA ALA A 75 5.03 -11.56 -2.32
C ALA A 75 3.77 -10.83 -1.84
N VAL A 76 3.91 -9.69 -1.19
CA VAL A 76 2.78 -8.94 -0.62
C VAL A 76 2.21 -7.94 -1.62
N TYR A 77 3.07 -7.21 -2.34
CA TYR A 77 2.71 -6.08 -3.18
C TYR A 77 2.94 -6.29 -4.68
N GLY A 78 3.66 -7.33 -5.10
CA GLY A 78 4.06 -7.52 -6.51
C GLY A 78 2.87 -7.61 -7.47
N THR A 79 1.80 -8.27 -7.04
CA THR A 79 0.55 -8.35 -7.82
C THR A 79 -0.19 -7.02 -7.94
N GLY A 80 0.12 -6.04 -7.09
CA GLY A 80 -0.51 -4.72 -7.05
C GLY A 80 -1.95 -4.70 -6.54
N PHE A 81 -2.46 -3.48 -6.33
CA PHE A 81 -3.80 -3.24 -5.79
C PHE A 81 -4.53 -2.15 -6.58
N ASP A 82 -5.79 -2.39 -6.93
CA ASP A 82 -6.66 -1.39 -7.56
C ASP A 82 -7.57 -0.73 -6.50
N ILE A 83 -6.99 -0.41 -5.34
CA ILE A 83 -7.68 0.17 -4.19
C ILE A 83 -7.25 1.62 -4.02
N LEU A 84 -8.23 2.52 -3.92
CA LEU A 84 -8.01 3.92 -3.54
C LEU A 84 -8.52 4.24 -2.13
N HIS A 85 -9.63 3.60 -1.73
CA HIS A 85 -10.32 3.89 -0.48
C HIS A 85 -10.39 2.63 0.40
N PHE A 86 -10.05 2.76 1.69
CA PHE A 86 -10.19 1.69 2.68
C PHE A 86 -11.60 1.59 3.28
N LYS A 87 -12.52 2.43 2.81
CA LYS A 87 -13.95 2.41 3.12
C LYS A 87 -14.73 2.56 1.82
N LYS A 88 -15.97 2.09 1.80
CA LYS A 88 -16.86 2.27 0.65
C LYS A 88 -17.16 3.77 0.48
N LYS A 89 -17.04 4.29 -0.74
CA LYS A 89 -17.14 5.73 -1.07
C LYS A 89 -18.48 6.35 -0.67
N ASP A 90 -19.56 5.56 -0.62
CA ASP A 90 -20.92 6.00 -0.27
C ASP A 90 -21.23 5.94 1.24
N SER A 91 -20.22 5.86 2.11
CA SER A 91 -20.41 5.67 3.57
C SER A 91 -20.31 6.97 4.39
N ILE A 92 -20.64 8.11 3.79
CA ILE A 92 -20.84 9.40 4.48
C ILE A 92 -22.17 9.97 4.03
#